data_AF-A0A5K0WYT2-F1
#
_entry.id   AF-A0A5K0WYT2-F1
#
_cell.length_a   1.000
_cell.length_b   1.000
_cell.length_c   1.000
_cell.angle_alpha   90.00
_cell.angle_beta   90.00
_cell.angle_gamma   90.00
#
_symmetry.space_group_name_H-M   'P 1'
#
loop_
_entity.id
_entity.type
_entity.pdbx_description
1 polymer ?
#
loop_
_entity_poly.entity_id
_entity_poly.type
_entity_poly.pdbx_seq_one_letter_code
_entity_poly.pdbx_strand_id
1 'polypeptide(L)'
;NGFLIKDKRNRQIVASGTRHDGLYMLKNVGATSKLQGDHKAFSSVRFRGANKEVWHHCLGHINQHVVEFLVNTKATRILGPSSSRILCSNYQLAKSCRLPYLPIEEHCDEFLCRVHCDL
;
A
#
# COMPACT_ATOMS: atom_id res chain seq x y z
N ASN A 1 -19.61 -26.12 8.27
CA ASN A 1 -18.42 -25.30 7.98
C ASN A 1 -18.53 -23.92 8.63
N GLY A 2 -18.12 -23.81 9.90
CA GLY A 2 -18.07 -22.56 10.63
C GLY A 2 -16.64 -22.06 10.82
N PHE A 3 -16.48 -20.82 11.25
CA PHE A 3 -15.21 -20.19 11.59
C PHE A 3 -15.25 -19.61 13.00
N LEU A 4 -14.07 -19.49 13.61
CA LEU A 4 -13.88 -18.93 14.94
C LEU A 4 -12.61 -18.08 14.96
N ILE A 5 -12.75 -16.79 15.21
CA ILE A 5 -11.64 -15.82 15.32
C ILE A 5 -11.40 -15.54 16.79
N LYS A 6 -10.16 -15.73 17.26
CA LYS A 6 -9.74 -15.45 18.64
C LYS A 6 -8.65 -14.39 18.65
N ASP A 7 -8.72 -13.48 19.62
CA ASP A 7 -7.61 -12.59 19.93
C ASP A 7 -6.46 -13.44 20.50
N LYS A 8 -5.26 -13.27 19.93
CA LYS A 8 -4.09 -14.10 20.26
C LYS A 8 -3.58 -13.86 21.69
N ARG A 9 -3.75 -12.66 22.24
CA ARG A 9 -3.21 -12.25 23.53
C ARG A 9 -4.07 -12.74 24.69
N ASN A 10 -5.39 -12.53 24.61
CA ASN A 10 -6.31 -12.87 25.70
C ASN A 10 -7.16 -14.13 25.41
N ARG A 11 -7.02 -14.73 24.22
CA ARG A 11 -7.77 -15.90 23.74
C ARG A 11 -9.29 -15.69 23.67
N GLN A 12 -9.77 -14.46 23.80
CA GLN A 12 -11.19 -14.15 23.71
C GLN A 12 -11.68 -14.33 22.27
N ILE A 13 -12.91 -14.80 22.13
CA ILE A 13 -13.55 -14.98 20.83
C ILE A 13 -13.99 -13.61 20.34
N VAL A 14 -13.44 -13.18 19.21
CA VAL A 14 -13.71 -11.88 18.58
C VAL A 14 -14.84 -12.00 17.54
N ALA A 15 -14.94 -13.15 16.88
CA ALA A 15 -15.99 -13.43 15.90
C ALA A 15 -16.20 -14.93 15.74
N SER A 16 -17.42 -15.35 15.44
CA SER A 16 -17.74 -16.72 15.05
C SER A 16 -18.93 -16.72 14.10
N GLY A 17 -19.02 -17.73 13.23
CA GLY A 17 -20.16 -17.86 12.33
C GLY A 17 -19.88 -18.75 11.14
N THR A 18 -20.75 -18.66 10.14
CA THR A 18 -20.58 -19.32 8.84
C THR A 18 -20.12 -18.29 7.82
N ARG A 19 -19.35 -18.74 6.82
CA ARG A 19 -18.97 -17.89 5.69
C ARG A 19 -20.21 -17.60 4.84
N HIS A 20 -20.37 -16.36 4.41
CA HIS A 20 -21.39 -15.95 3.45
C HIS A 20 -20.67 -15.44 2.20
N ASP A 21 -21.00 -15.96 1.03
CA ASP A 21 -20.33 -15.63 -0.25
C ASP A 21 -18.80 -15.72 -0.18
N GLY A 22 -18.28 -16.72 0.55
CA GLY A 22 -16.84 -16.91 0.73
C GLY A 22 -16.17 -15.94 1.71
N LEU A 23 -16.88 -14.94 2.23
CA LEU A 23 -16.38 -13.94 3.16
C LEU A 23 -16.68 -14.29 4.62
N TYR A 24 -15.82 -13.80 5.52
CA TYR A 24 -16.01 -13.90 6.97
C TYR A 24 -16.87 -12.72 7.45
N MET A 25 -18.12 -12.97 7.81
CA MET A 25 -19.00 -11.92 8.34
C MET A 25 -18.74 -11.67 9.83
N LEU A 26 -18.32 -10.45 10.17
CA LEU A 26 -18.35 -9.94 11.53
C LEU A 26 -19.79 -9.46 11.82
N LYS A 27 -20.60 -10.28 12.47
CA LYS A 27 -21.94 -9.84 12.90
C LYS A 27 -21.78 -8.82 14.02
N ASN A 28 -22.18 -7.57 13.80
CA ASN A 28 -22.36 -6.62 14.90
C ASN A 28 -23.51 -7.13 15.79
N VAL A 29 -23.19 -7.71 16.95
CA VAL A 29 -24.21 -8.11 17.93
C VAL A 29 -24.69 -6.85 18.65
N GLY A 30 -25.50 -6.06 17.96
CA GLY A 30 -26.25 -4.96 18.55
C GLY A 30 -27.63 -5.45 18.99
N ALA A 31 -27.85 -5.45 20.32
CA ALA A 31 -29.12 -5.22 21.03
C ALA A 31 -29.77 -6.34 21.87
N THR A 32 -29.36 -7.62 21.84
CA THR A 32 -30.10 -8.65 22.64
C THR A 32 -29.27 -9.65 23.45
N SER A 33 -27.95 -9.56 23.48
CA SER A 33 -27.15 -10.41 24.38
C SER A 33 -26.19 -9.56 25.22
N LYS A 34 -26.14 -9.86 26.53
CA LYS A 34 -25.32 -9.22 27.57
C LYS A 34 -23.79 -9.40 27.38
N LEU A 35 -23.32 -9.62 26.16
CA LEU A 35 -21.91 -9.60 25.80
C LEU A 35 -21.62 -8.28 25.11
N GLN A 36 -21.54 -7.24 25.95
CA GLN A 36 -21.20 -5.88 25.56
C GLN A 36 -19.77 -5.86 25.01
N GLY A 37 -19.65 -5.90 23.69
CA GLY A 37 -18.42 -5.65 22.98
C GLY A 37 -18.78 -5.23 21.58
N ASP A 38 -18.81 -3.92 21.32
CA ASP A 38 -18.72 -3.40 19.96
C ASP A 38 -17.65 -4.23 19.24
N HIS A 39 -18.00 -4.89 18.13
CA HIS A 39 -16.99 -5.49 17.29
C HIS A 39 -16.19 -4.35 16.67
N LYS A 40 -15.23 -3.84 17.44
CA LYS A 40 -14.25 -2.88 16.98
C LYS A 40 -13.41 -3.66 15.99
N ALA A 41 -13.69 -3.46 14.70
CA ALA A 41 -12.70 -3.72 13.67
C ALA A 41 -11.48 -2.89 14.09
N PHE A 42 -10.50 -3.55 14.72
CA PHE A 42 -9.26 -2.91 15.10
C PHE A 42 -8.54 -2.64 13.78
N SER A 43 -8.74 -1.45 13.23
CA SER A 43 -7.86 -0.97 12.18
C SER A 43 -6.45 -1.04 12.74
N SER A 44 -5.53 -1.60 11.95
CA SER A 44 -4.14 -1.75 12.37
C SER A 44 -3.64 -0.41 12.91
N VAL A 45 -2.96 -0.42 14.06
CA VAL A 45 -2.36 0.79 14.67
C VAL A 45 -1.43 1.51 13.67
N ARG A 46 -0.98 0.82 12.62
CA ARG A 46 -0.31 1.37 11.42
C ARG A 46 -1.04 2.56 10.78
N PHE A 47 -2.34 2.73 10.96
CA PHE A 47 -3.14 3.83 10.39
C PHE A 47 -3.29 5.06 11.32
N ARG A 48 -2.77 5.03 12.57
CA ARG A 48 -2.90 6.18 13.48
C ARG A 48 -1.90 7.30 13.20
N GLY A 49 -0.90 7.02 12.39
CA GLY A 49 0.12 7.95 11.96
C GLY A 49 1.46 7.24 11.83
N ALA A 50 2.26 7.65 10.87
CA ALA A 50 3.56 7.05 10.59
C ALA A 50 4.49 8.12 10.01
N ASN A 51 5.79 7.88 9.99
CA ASN A 51 6.70 8.76 9.27
C ASN A 51 6.46 8.66 7.75
N LYS A 52 7.04 9.58 6.98
CA LYS A 52 6.84 9.64 5.52
C LYS A 52 7.35 8.37 4.83
N GLU A 53 8.39 7.76 5.37
CA GLU A 53 9.06 6.56 4.86
C GLU A 53 8.16 5.33 4.96
N VAL A 54 7.45 5.18 6.07
CA VAL A 54 6.47 4.12 6.28
C VAL A 54 5.27 4.34 5.37
N TRP A 55 4.80 5.58 5.21
CA TRP A 55 3.73 5.88 4.25
C TRP A 55 4.15 5.57 2.81
N HIS A 56 5.39 5.90 2.42
CA HIS A 56 5.95 5.55 1.12
C HIS A 56 5.93 4.04 0.87
N HIS A 57 6.32 3.22 1.85
CA HIS A 57 6.25 1.76 1.74
C HIS A 57 4.80 1.24 1.73
N CYS A 58 3.95 1.73 2.64
CA CYS A 58 2.55 1.29 2.73
C CYS A 58 1.72 1.61 1.48
N LEU A 59 2.06 2.69 0.78
CA LEU A 59 1.41 3.10 -0.47
C LEU A 59 2.09 2.51 -1.72
N GLY A 60 3.00 1.54 -1.56
CA GLY A 60 3.60 0.80 -2.67
C GLY A 60 4.74 1.54 -3.37
N HIS A 61 5.64 2.15 -2.62
CA HIS A 61 6.80 2.89 -3.13
C HIS A 61 6.45 4.06 -4.07
N ILE A 62 5.30 4.69 -3.81
CA ILE A 62 4.80 5.83 -4.57
C ILE A 62 5.78 7.01 -4.52
N ASN A 63 5.78 7.84 -5.57
CA ASN A 63 6.58 9.06 -5.62
C ASN A 63 6.39 9.91 -4.35
N GLN A 64 7.50 10.38 -3.78
CA GLN A 64 7.54 11.20 -2.57
C GLN A 64 6.64 12.45 -2.67
N HIS A 65 6.52 13.05 -3.86
CA HIS A 65 5.62 14.18 -4.08
C HIS A 65 4.15 13.84 -3.83
N VAL A 66 3.73 12.60 -4.09
CA VAL A 66 2.36 12.17 -3.77
C VAL A 66 2.21 11.95 -2.28
N VAL A 67 3.23 11.42 -1.60
CA VAL A 67 3.22 11.35 -0.13
C VAL A 67 3.11 12.75 0.46
N GLU A 68 3.88 13.72 -0.04
CA GLU A 68 3.81 15.12 0.37
C GLU A 68 2.43 15.74 0.10
N PHE A 69 1.85 15.47 -1.07
CA PHE A 69 0.49 15.89 -1.39
C PHE A 69 -0.52 15.35 -0.38
N LEU A 70 -0.48 14.05 -0.06
CA LEU A 70 -1.38 13.42 0.90
C LEU A 70 -1.23 13.97 2.32
N VAL A 71 -0.01 14.36 2.68
CA VAL A 71 0.26 15.04 3.96
C VAL A 71 -0.34 16.44 3.97
N ASN A 72 -0.15 17.19 2.88
CA ASN A 72 -0.68 18.54 2.75
C ASN A 72 -2.22 18.57 2.72
N THR A 73 -2.85 17.56 2.12
CA THR A 73 -4.31 17.42 2.12
C THR A 73 -4.88 16.82 3.41
N LYS A 74 -4.04 16.53 4.40
CA LYS A 74 -4.42 15.90 5.69
C LYS A 74 -5.07 14.51 5.53
N ALA A 75 -4.85 13.85 4.40
CA ALA A 75 -5.30 12.47 4.17
C ALA A 75 -4.48 11.45 4.97
N THR A 76 -3.25 11.80 5.35
CA THR A 76 -2.36 10.98 6.19
C THR A 76 -1.86 11.77 7.39
N ARG A 77 -1.68 11.07 8.52
CA ARG A 77 -1.06 11.65 9.72
C ARG A 77 0.43 11.30 9.74
N ILE A 78 1.29 12.32 9.79
CA ILE A 78 2.73 12.15 9.94
C ILE A 78 3.15 12.20 11.39
N LEU A 79 4.00 11.26 11.81
CA LEU A 79 4.65 11.24 13.12
C LEU A 79 6.16 11.28 12.93
N GLY A 80 6.86 12.09 13.72
CA GLY A 80 8.32 12.21 13.68
C GLY A 80 8.84 13.29 12.72
N PRO A 81 10.18 13.43 12.59
CA PRO A 81 10.80 14.50 11.84
C PRO A 81 10.44 14.42 10.35
N SER A 82 10.19 15.59 9.76
CA SER A 82 9.76 15.78 8.36
C SER A 82 10.87 15.59 7.32
N SER A 83 12.10 15.36 7.79
CA SER A 83 13.35 15.43 7.05
C SER A 83 13.85 14.03 6.73
N SER A 84 13.45 13.52 5.57
CA SER A 84 14.40 12.81 4.72
C SER A 84 13.86 12.68 3.30
N ARG A 85 14.64 13.17 2.32
CA ARG A 85 14.51 12.68 0.94
C ARG A 85 15.07 11.26 0.92
N ILE A 86 14.27 10.29 1.34
CA ILE A 86 14.69 8.89 1.28
C ILE A 86 14.57 8.44 -0.17
N LEU A 87 15.71 8.29 -0.81
CA LEU A 87 15.83 7.42 -1.97
C LEU A 87 15.62 5.99 -1.45
N CYS A 88 14.43 5.44 -1.69
CA CYS A 88 14.14 4.06 -1.37
C CYS A 88 15.00 3.15 -2.26
N SER A 89 15.74 2.22 -1.66
CA SER A 89 16.60 1.27 -2.36
C SER A 89 15.84 0.46 -3.41
N ASN A 90 14.62 0.01 -3.09
CA ASN A 90 13.76 -0.73 -4.04
C ASN A 90 13.36 0.12 -5.24
N TYR A 91 13.01 1.39 -5.01
CA TYR A 91 12.68 2.34 -6.07
C TYR A 91 13.89 2.66 -6.95
N GLN A 92 15.07 2.82 -6.34
CA GLN A 92 16.31 3.02 -7.06
C GLN A 92 16.68 1.79 -7.90
N LEU A 93 16.51 0.58 -7.37
CA LEU A 93 16.75 -0.66 -8.09
C LEU A 93 15.81 -0.78 -9.30
N ALA A 94 14.51 -0.56 -9.10
CA ALA A 94 13.53 -0.60 -10.18
C ALA A 94 13.83 0.42 -11.30
N LYS A 95 14.35 1.60 -10.94
CA LYS A 95 14.77 2.63 -11.91
C LYS A 95 16.15 2.41 -12.51
N SER A 96 16.99 1.62 -11.86
CA SER A 96 18.33 1.27 -12.35
C SER A 96 18.30 0.23 -13.46
N CYS A 97 17.16 -0.45 -13.63
CA CYS A 97 16.91 -1.26 -14.82
C CYS A 97 16.94 -0.33 -16.04
N ARG A 98 18.07 -0.31 -16.75
CA ARG A 98 18.11 0.21 -18.11
C ARG A 98 17.05 -0.54 -18.88
N LEU A 99 16.14 0.20 -19.52
CA LEU A 99 15.31 -0.38 -20.55
C LEU A 99 16.24 -1.10 -21.54
N PRO A 100 15.89 -2.29 -22.01
CA PRO A 100 16.72 -3.07 -22.93
C PRO A 100 16.69 -2.40 -24.31
N TYR A 101 17.25 -1.20 -24.39
CA TYR A 101 17.62 -0.61 -25.65
C TYR A 101 18.79 -1.43 -26.16
N LEU A 102 18.56 -2.16 -27.24
CA LEU A 102 19.63 -2.77 -27.99
C LEU A 102 20.63 -1.66 -28.36
N PRO A 103 21.94 -1.90 -28.27
CA PRO A 103 22.91 -0.97 -28.82
C PRO A 103 22.52 -0.69 -30.27
N ILE A 104 22.34 0.60 -30.60
CA ILE A 104 22.06 1.03 -31.97
C ILE A 104 23.37 0.86 -32.73
N GLU A 105 23.51 -0.26 -33.43
CA GLU A 105 24.64 -0.51 -34.34
C GLU A 105 24.46 0.23 -35.67
N GLU A 106 23.24 0.69 -35.96
CA GLU A 106 22.90 1.28 -37.23
C GLU A 106 22.81 2.82 -37.14
N HIS A 107 23.93 3.47 -37.43
CA HIS A 107 24.00 4.91 -37.71
C HIS A 107 24.18 5.13 -39.21
N CYS A 108 23.67 6.24 -39.73
CA CYS A 108 24.00 6.67 -41.08
C CYS A 108 24.37 8.15 -41.06
N ASP A 109 25.53 8.47 -41.62
CA ASP A 109 26.08 9.83 -41.63
C ASP A 109 25.64 10.65 -42.85
N GLU A 110 24.95 10.01 -43.80
CA GLU A 110 24.48 10.63 -45.03
C GLU A 110 23.04 11.18 -44.92
N PHE A 111 22.83 12.35 -45.53
CA PHE A 111 21.54 13.03 -45.54
C PHE A 111 20.47 12.17 -46.24
N LEU A 112 19.33 11.96 -45.57
CA LEU A 112 18.21 11.12 -46.03
C LEU A 112 18.53 9.63 -46.25
N CYS A 113 19.67 9.14 -45.78
CA CYS A 113 20.02 7.71 -45.87
C CYS A 113 19.02 6.80 -45.15
N ARG A 114 18.29 7.33 -44.16
CA ARG A 114 17.30 6.57 -43.41
C ARG A 114 16.15 7.45 -42.97
N VAL A 115 14.95 7.06 -43.36
CA VAL A 115 13.69 7.67 -42.92
C VAL A 115 12.87 6.58 -42.23
N HIS A 116 12.59 6.76 -40.95
CA HIS A 116 11.70 5.89 -40.20
C HIS A 116 10.30 6.51 -40.21
N CYS A 117 9.31 5.77 -40.70
CA CYS A 117 7.91 6.17 -40.68
C CYS A 117 7.13 5.12 -39.89
N ASP A 118 6.28 5.58 -38.98
CA ASP A 118 5.26 4.76 -38.31
C ASP A 118 3.89 5.07 -38.95
N LEU A 119 2.93 4.15 -38.81
CA LEU A 119 1.58 4.28 -39.38
C LEU A 119 0.60 4.98 -38.43
#